data_AF-A0A6H1ZQ35-F1
#
_entry.id   AF-A0A6H1ZQ35-F1
#
_cell.length_a   1.000
_cell.length_b   1.000
_cell.length_c   1.000
_cell.angle_alpha   90.00
_cell.angle_beta   90.00
_cell.angle_gamma   90.00
#
_symmetry.space_group_name_H-M   'P 1'
#
loop_
_entity.id
_entity.type
_entity.pdbx_description
1 polymer ?
#
loop_
_entity_poly.entity_id
_entity_poly.type
_entity_poly.pdbx_seq_one_letter_code
_entity_poly.pdbx_strand_id
1 'polypeptide(L)'
;MPNTGQKKSKSSFDIVHMTTEQINQTKKDIADLENMLKADRSSRHPKITDEVEFLKDVKEKKQLLKDHAPQPFESDGQKNKAYEAAKKLRAFISAQMPSRRDYYQNYPREVDRYGNPISPDHNAKMAFDRAVRQQMKFQTHPKILRAVHLYKNIMRRIDPADPTITNIELLRR
;
A
#
# COMPACT_ATOMS: atom_id res chain seq x y z
N MET A 1 -6.79 -8.08 37.67
CA MET A 1 -6.48 -6.96 36.75
C MET A 1 -6.82 -7.40 35.33
N PRO A 2 -7.70 -6.71 34.59
CA PRO A 2 -8.09 -7.13 33.25
C PRO A 2 -6.94 -6.88 32.26
N ASN A 3 -6.61 -7.94 31.52
CA ASN A 3 -5.61 -7.95 30.47
C ASN A 3 -6.16 -7.14 29.28
N THR A 4 -5.81 -5.86 29.18
CA THR A 4 -6.11 -5.03 28.01
C THR A 4 -5.25 -5.53 26.85
N GLY A 5 -5.77 -6.51 26.13
CA GLY A 5 -5.21 -6.96 24.86
C GLY A 5 -5.12 -5.78 23.91
N GLN A 6 -3.94 -5.19 23.82
CA GLN A 6 -3.61 -4.22 22.80
C GLN A 6 -3.82 -4.90 21.45
N LYS A 7 -4.94 -4.56 20.77
CA LYS A 7 -5.16 -4.89 19.38
C LYS A 7 -3.96 -4.35 18.61
N LYS A 8 -3.10 -5.24 18.12
CA LYS A 8 -2.03 -4.90 17.18
C LYS A 8 -2.66 -4.11 16.04
N SER A 9 -2.31 -2.84 15.92
CA SER A 9 -2.69 -2.02 14.77
C SER A 9 -2.09 -2.70 13.54
N LYS A 10 -2.95 -3.27 12.68
CA LYS A 10 -2.51 -3.76 11.36
C LYS A 10 -1.84 -2.60 10.65
N SER A 11 -0.62 -2.81 10.19
CA SER A 11 0.15 -1.79 9.48
C SER A 11 -0.67 -1.25 8.30
N SER A 12 -0.68 0.07 8.13
CA SER A 12 -1.41 0.81 7.09
C SER A 12 -0.93 0.53 5.66
N PHE A 13 -0.02 -0.44 5.46
CA PHE A 13 0.63 -0.72 4.17
C PHE A 13 0.20 -2.04 3.53
N ASP A 14 -0.52 -2.90 4.28
CA ASP A 14 -1.26 -3.99 3.67
C ASP A 14 -2.58 -3.44 3.14
N ILE A 15 -2.57 -3.15 1.83
CA ILE A 15 -3.77 -2.82 1.08
C ILE A 15 -4.63 -4.10 1.02
N VAL A 16 -5.40 -4.35 2.09
CA VAL A 16 -6.36 -5.44 2.19
C VAL A 16 -7.27 -5.38 0.96
N HIS A 17 -7.37 -6.50 0.23
CA HIS A 17 -8.31 -6.60 -0.89
C HIS A 17 -9.71 -6.29 -0.36
N MET A 18 -10.38 -5.31 -0.96
CA MET A 18 -11.77 -5.06 -0.61
C MET A 18 -12.61 -6.22 -1.12
N THR A 19 -13.54 -6.70 -0.30
CA THR A 19 -14.51 -7.70 -0.75
C THR A 19 -15.41 -7.11 -1.83
N THR A 20 -16.02 -7.95 -2.66
CA THR A 20 -17.00 -7.51 -3.68
C THR A 20 -18.12 -6.67 -3.06
N GLU A 21 -18.55 -7.02 -1.84
CA GLU A 21 -19.53 -6.27 -1.07
C GLU A 21 -19.03 -4.87 -0.69
N GLN A 22 -17.80 -4.76 -0.19
CA GLN A 22 -17.17 -3.47 0.12
C GLN A 22 -17.00 -2.59 -1.13
N ILE A 23 -16.66 -3.20 -2.27
CA ILE A 23 -16.56 -2.51 -3.56
C ILE A 23 -17.93 -1.95 -3.96
N ASN A 24 -18.97 -2.77 -3.89
CA ASN A 24 -20.34 -2.36 -4.25
C ASN A 24 -20.88 -1.28 -3.31
N GLN A 25 -20.62 -1.39 -2.01
CA GLN A 25 -21.00 -0.38 -1.04
C GLN A 25 -20.28 0.95 -1.33
N THR A 26 -18.99 0.92 -1.61
CA THR A 26 -18.22 2.14 -1.93
C THR A 26 -18.70 2.80 -3.22
N LYS A 27 -19.09 2.01 -4.24
CA LYS A 27 -19.72 2.53 -5.46
C LYS A 27 -21.04 3.22 -5.17
N LYS A 28 -21.89 2.60 -4.34
CA LYS A 28 -23.18 3.17 -3.92
C LYS A 28 -22.96 4.48 -3.14
N ASP A 29 -22.05 4.49 -2.17
CA ASP A 29 -21.71 5.69 -1.40
C ASP A 29 -21.28 6.85 -2.30
N ILE A 30 -20.45 6.59 -3.31
CA ILE A 30 -20.03 7.63 -4.27
C ILE A 30 -21.24 8.17 -5.04
N ALA A 31 -22.11 7.29 -5.54
CA ALA A 31 -23.31 7.70 -6.26
C ALA A 31 -24.26 8.51 -5.37
N ASP A 32 -24.44 8.11 -4.11
CA ASP A 32 -25.27 8.81 -3.13
C ASP A 32 -24.70 10.20 -2.84
N LEU A 33 -23.38 10.32 -2.62
CA LEU A 33 -22.71 11.61 -2.42
C LEU A 33 -22.82 12.52 -3.65
N GLU A 34 -22.61 11.99 -4.87
CA GLU A 34 -22.76 12.76 -6.10
C GLU A 34 -24.21 13.23 -6.33
N ASN A 35 -25.18 12.37 -6.00
CA ASN A 35 -26.60 12.71 -6.06
C ASN A 35 -26.96 13.78 -5.02
N MET A 36 -26.42 13.69 -3.80
CA MET A 36 -26.60 14.70 -2.76
C MET A 36 -26.03 16.04 -3.22
N LEU A 37 -24.81 16.08 -3.75
CA LEU A 37 -24.21 17.32 -4.27
C LEU A 37 -25.03 17.91 -5.42
N LYS A 38 -25.52 17.07 -6.34
CA LYS A 38 -26.38 17.50 -7.45
C LYS A 38 -27.71 18.08 -6.94
N ALA A 39 -28.33 17.40 -5.97
CA ALA A 39 -29.58 17.85 -5.35
C ALA A 39 -29.37 19.18 -4.61
N ASP A 40 -28.28 19.31 -3.87
CA ASP A 40 -27.94 20.51 -3.10
C ASP A 40 -27.72 21.72 -4.01
N ARG A 41 -26.99 21.54 -5.11
CA ARG A 41 -26.78 22.58 -6.15
C ARG A 41 -28.07 23.02 -6.85
N SER A 42 -29.07 22.15 -6.89
CA SER A 42 -30.39 22.44 -7.47
C SER A 42 -31.40 22.96 -6.43
N SER A 43 -31.04 22.94 -5.14
CA SER A 43 -31.90 23.36 -4.04
C SER A 43 -31.93 24.87 -3.90
N ARG A 44 -33.08 25.42 -3.52
CA ARG A 44 -33.18 26.83 -3.09
C ARG A 44 -32.49 27.09 -1.75
N HIS A 45 -32.29 26.03 -0.97
CA HIS A 45 -31.63 26.07 0.33
C HIS A 45 -30.55 24.96 0.36
N PRO A 46 -29.31 25.27 -0.07
CA PRO A 46 -28.21 24.33 0.01
C PRO A 46 -27.87 24.03 1.48
N LYS A 47 -27.62 22.76 1.76
CA LYS A 47 -27.27 22.20 3.08
C LYS A 47 -25.78 21.87 3.18
N ILE A 48 -25.08 21.73 2.05
CA ILE A 48 -23.64 21.48 2.04
C ILE A 48 -22.94 22.82 2.25
N THR A 49 -22.33 22.98 3.42
CA THR A 49 -21.65 24.23 3.80
C THR A 49 -20.22 24.31 3.27
N ASP A 50 -19.57 23.16 3.06
CA ASP A 50 -18.22 23.07 2.52
C ASP A 50 -18.18 22.08 1.35
N GLU A 51 -18.29 22.60 0.12
CA GLU A 51 -18.19 21.77 -1.09
C GLU A 51 -16.79 21.17 -1.30
N VAL A 52 -15.74 21.82 -0.78
CA VAL A 52 -14.35 21.36 -0.98
C VAL A 52 -14.09 20.10 -0.16
N GLU A 53 -14.50 20.11 1.11
CA GLU A 53 -14.44 18.93 1.98
C GLU A 53 -15.33 17.80 1.43
N PHE A 54 -16.54 18.12 0.97
CA PHE A 54 -17.44 17.14 0.38
C PHE A 54 -16.85 16.47 -0.88
N LEU A 55 -16.23 17.26 -1.77
CA LEU A 55 -15.56 16.74 -2.97
C LEU A 55 -14.29 15.94 -2.64
N LYS A 56 -13.63 16.25 -1.52
CA LYS A 56 -12.47 15.48 -1.04
C LYS A 56 -12.89 14.06 -0.66
N ASP A 57 -13.99 13.90 0.07
CA ASP A 57 -14.51 12.57 0.44
C ASP A 57 -14.88 11.72 -0.79
N VAL A 58 -15.54 12.32 -1.78
CA VAL A 58 -15.84 11.65 -3.05
C VAL A 58 -14.55 11.23 -3.77
N LYS A 59 -13.54 12.10 -3.77
CA LYS A 59 -12.24 11.82 -4.39
C LYS A 59 -11.50 10.69 -3.67
N GLU A 60 -11.53 10.66 -2.35
CA GLU A 60 -10.92 9.61 -1.54
C GLU A 60 -11.58 8.25 -1.81
N LYS A 61 -12.93 8.18 -1.83
CA LYS A 61 -13.65 6.96 -2.17
C LYS A 61 -13.40 6.49 -3.61
N LYS A 62 -13.32 7.41 -4.58
CA LYS A 62 -12.96 7.08 -5.97
C LYS A 62 -11.53 6.55 -6.07
N GLN A 63 -10.59 7.14 -5.34
CA GLN A 63 -9.21 6.67 -5.30
C GLN A 63 -9.12 5.28 -4.66
N LEU A 64 -9.89 5.02 -3.61
CA LEU A 64 -10.01 3.70 -2.99
C LEU A 64 -10.49 2.64 -4.01
N LEU A 65 -11.55 2.92 -4.76
CA LEU A 65 -12.01 1.99 -5.80
C LEU A 65 -10.97 1.77 -6.90
N LYS A 66 -10.27 2.81 -7.33
CA LYS A 66 -9.22 2.69 -8.34
C LYS A 66 -8.09 1.74 -7.91
N ASP A 67 -7.77 1.76 -6.62
CA ASP A 67 -6.68 0.97 -6.07
C ASP A 67 -7.11 -0.46 -5.71
N HIS A 68 -8.35 -0.66 -5.28
CA HIS A 68 -8.86 -1.94 -4.79
C HIS A 68 -9.76 -2.70 -5.76
N ALA A 69 -10.31 -2.04 -6.78
CA ALA A 69 -11.21 -2.61 -7.77
C ALA A 69 -10.91 -2.06 -9.18
N PRO A 70 -9.67 -2.25 -9.68
CA PRO A 70 -9.29 -1.65 -10.93
C PRO A 70 -10.03 -2.30 -12.10
N GLN A 71 -10.49 -1.47 -13.05
CA GLN A 71 -11.27 -1.93 -14.20
C GLN A 71 -10.48 -2.96 -15.04
N PRO A 72 -11.13 -3.96 -15.64
CA PRO A 72 -10.46 -4.90 -16.53
C PRO A 72 -9.82 -4.19 -17.73
N PHE A 73 -8.94 -4.88 -18.45
CA PHE A 73 -8.43 -4.37 -19.72
C PHE A 73 -9.50 -4.53 -20.80
N GLU A 74 -9.65 -3.52 -21.66
CA GLU A 74 -10.66 -3.52 -22.72
C GLU A 74 -10.20 -4.35 -23.94
N SER A 75 -8.90 -4.61 -24.06
CA SER A 75 -8.32 -5.42 -25.14
C SER A 75 -7.01 -6.10 -24.72
N ASP A 76 -6.66 -7.17 -25.43
CA ASP A 76 -5.39 -7.88 -25.27
C ASP A 76 -4.17 -6.97 -25.55
N GLY A 77 -4.31 -6.02 -26.48
CA GLY A 77 -3.27 -5.02 -26.74
C GLY A 77 -2.98 -4.13 -25.52
N GLN A 78 -4.01 -3.73 -24.78
CA GLN A 78 -3.84 -2.99 -23.52
C GLN A 78 -3.20 -3.87 -22.44
N LYS A 79 -3.64 -5.14 -22.34
CA LYS A 79 -3.08 -6.13 -21.39
C LYS A 79 -1.59 -6.36 -21.61
N ASN A 80 -1.16 -6.56 -22.87
CA ASN A 80 0.25 -6.77 -23.21
C ASN A 80 1.11 -5.54 -22.91
N LYS A 81 0.63 -4.33 -23.23
CA LYS A 81 1.31 -3.07 -22.87
C LYS A 81 1.46 -2.92 -21.36
N ALA A 82 0.42 -3.29 -20.60
CA ALA A 82 0.46 -3.26 -19.15
C ALA A 82 1.44 -4.28 -18.58
N TYR A 83 1.53 -5.48 -19.15
CA TYR A 83 2.50 -6.50 -18.76
C TYR A 83 3.95 -6.02 -18.93
N GLU A 84 4.27 -5.40 -20.08
CA GLU A 84 5.59 -4.81 -20.32
C GLU A 84 5.92 -3.66 -19.36
N ALA A 85 4.92 -2.82 -19.05
CA ALA A 85 5.08 -1.78 -18.04
C ALA A 85 5.33 -2.38 -16.65
N ALA A 86 4.59 -3.44 -16.27
CA ALA A 86 4.78 -4.15 -15.00
C ALA A 86 6.17 -4.78 -14.91
N LYS A 87 6.70 -5.34 -16.00
CA LYS A 87 8.06 -5.90 -16.07
C LYS A 87 9.13 -4.83 -15.80
N LYS A 88 8.99 -3.64 -16.39
CA LYS A 88 9.89 -2.50 -16.15
C LYS A 88 9.80 -2.01 -14.70
N LEU A 89 8.59 -1.87 -14.16
CA LEU A 89 8.37 -1.49 -12.77
C LEU A 89 8.94 -2.52 -11.80
N ARG A 90 8.75 -3.82 -12.08
CA ARG A 90 9.33 -4.92 -11.29
C ARG A 90 10.85 -4.83 -11.22
N ALA A 91 11.51 -4.61 -12.36
CA ALA A 91 12.96 -4.45 -12.41
C ALA A 91 13.43 -3.24 -11.59
N PHE A 92 12.74 -2.10 -11.73
CA PHE A 92 13.03 -0.90 -10.95
C PHE A 92 12.84 -1.12 -9.44
N ILE A 93 11.71 -1.70 -9.02
CA ILE A 93 11.42 -1.96 -7.60
C ILE A 93 12.45 -2.92 -7.03
N SER A 94 12.74 -4.04 -7.71
CA SER A 94 13.71 -5.05 -7.25
C SER A 94 15.12 -4.45 -7.12
N ALA A 95 15.52 -3.57 -8.03
CA ALA A 95 16.82 -2.88 -7.97
C ALA A 95 16.94 -1.90 -6.79
N GLN A 96 15.83 -1.39 -6.27
CA GLN A 96 15.81 -0.50 -5.11
C GLN A 96 15.53 -1.24 -3.78
N MET A 97 15.11 -2.50 -3.85
CA MET A 97 14.72 -3.28 -2.69
C MET A 97 15.95 -3.68 -1.88
N PRO A 98 15.94 -3.53 -0.55
CA PRO A 98 17.04 -4.02 0.28
C PRO A 98 17.20 -5.52 0.12
N SER A 99 18.44 -6.00 0.10
CA SER A 99 18.72 -7.43 -0.05
C SER A 99 18.04 -8.24 1.05
N ARG A 100 17.77 -9.52 0.79
CA ARG A 100 17.24 -10.42 1.83
C ARG A 100 18.12 -10.45 3.08
N ARG A 101 19.44 -10.41 2.92
CA ARG A 101 20.41 -10.37 4.02
C ARG A 101 20.25 -9.11 4.88
N ASP A 102 20.15 -7.94 4.26
CA ASP A 102 19.99 -6.69 4.99
C ASP A 102 18.62 -6.64 5.70
N TYR A 103 17.56 -7.16 5.07
CA TYR A 103 16.22 -7.14 5.66
C TYR A 103 16.08 -8.00 6.92
N TYR A 104 16.69 -9.18 6.94
CA TYR A 104 16.67 -10.08 8.09
C TYR A 104 17.87 -9.88 9.02
N GLN A 105 18.54 -8.72 8.94
CA GLN A 105 19.62 -8.38 9.85
C GLN A 105 19.06 -8.30 11.28
N ASN A 106 19.57 -9.17 12.15
CA ASN A 106 19.14 -9.21 13.55
C ASN A 106 19.54 -7.91 14.26
N TYR A 107 18.70 -7.48 15.20
CA TYR A 107 19.07 -6.43 16.13
C TYR A 107 20.33 -6.87 16.91
N PRO A 108 21.38 -6.05 16.95
CA PRO A 108 22.58 -6.37 17.71
C PRO A 108 22.20 -6.49 19.18
N ARG A 109 22.38 -7.68 19.76
CA ARG A 109 22.07 -7.91 21.18
C ARG A 109 23.19 -7.34 22.03
N GLU A 110 22.81 -6.63 23.08
CA GLU A 110 23.74 -6.15 24.11
C GLU A 110 23.96 -7.19 25.22
N VAL A 111 23.16 -8.26 25.24
CA VAL A 111 23.22 -9.34 26.22
C VAL A 111 23.10 -10.72 25.59
N ASP A 112 23.76 -11.71 26.19
CA ASP A 112 23.69 -13.12 25.78
C ASP A 112 22.39 -13.79 26.25
N ARG A 113 22.24 -15.09 25.95
CA ARG A 113 21.05 -15.86 26.34
C ARG A 113 20.87 -16.05 27.85
N TYR A 114 21.88 -15.69 28.64
CA TYR A 114 21.93 -15.81 30.10
C TYR A 114 21.87 -14.45 30.79
N GLY A 115 21.74 -13.34 30.04
CA GLY A 115 21.66 -11.99 30.57
C GLY A 115 23.02 -11.33 30.84
N ASN A 116 24.13 -11.93 30.40
CA ASN A 116 25.45 -11.31 30.54
C ASN A 116 25.68 -10.28 29.42
N PRO A 117 26.30 -9.12 29.70
CA PRO A 117 26.61 -8.12 28.68
C PRO A 117 27.57 -8.70 27.62
N ILE A 118 27.20 -8.55 26.35
CA ILE A 118 28.05 -8.86 25.20
C ILE A 118 28.85 -7.59 24.87
N SER A 119 30.15 -7.73 24.63
CA SER A 119 30.96 -6.62 24.11
C SER A 119 30.33 -6.10 22.80
N PRO A 120 30.10 -4.78 22.66
CA PRO A 120 29.37 -4.24 21.52
C PRO A 120 30.13 -4.53 20.22
N ASP A 121 29.57 -5.42 19.39
CA ASP A 121 30.05 -5.63 18.03
C ASP A 121 29.67 -4.42 17.17
N HIS A 122 30.62 -3.49 17.06
CA HIS A 122 30.48 -2.26 16.30
C HIS A 122 30.10 -2.52 14.83
N ASN A 123 30.60 -3.61 14.25
CA ASN A 123 30.32 -3.98 12.86
C ASN A 123 28.89 -4.49 12.71
N ALA A 124 28.39 -5.28 13.67
CA ALA A 124 27.00 -5.72 13.69
C ALA A 124 26.02 -4.56 13.83
N LYS A 125 26.33 -3.57 14.69
CA LYS A 125 25.53 -2.37 14.85
C LYS A 125 25.53 -1.49 13.59
N MET A 126 26.68 -1.25 12.99
CA MET A 126 26.78 -0.51 11.73
C MET A 126 26.00 -1.19 10.59
N ALA A 127 26.08 -2.53 10.49
CA ALA A 127 25.34 -3.29 9.50
C ALA A 127 23.82 -3.20 9.70
N PHE A 128 23.35 -3.27 10.94
CA PHE A 128 21.94 -3.08 11.30
C PHE A 128 21.46 -1.66 10.97
N ASP A 129 22.20 -0.63 11.39
CA ASP A 129 21.85 0.77 11.12
C ASP A 129 21.77 1.04 9.61
N ARG A 130 22.69 0.45 8.83
CA ARG A 130 22.66 0.52 7.35
C ARG A 130 21.41 -0.14 6.78
N ALA A 131 21.07 -1.35 7.25
CA ALA A 131 19.89 -2.07 6.80
C ALA A 131 18.59 -1.29 7.08
N VAL A 132 18.46 -0.74 8.29
CA VAL A 132 17.31 0.10 8.66
C VAL A 132 17.19 1.31 7.75
N ARG A 133 18.30 2.03 7.49
CA ARG A 133 18.29 3.19 6.57
C ARG A 133 17.83 2.81 5.16
N GLN A 134 18.30 1.68 4.64
CA GLN A 134 17.89 1.21 3.31
C GLN A 134 16.41 0.83 3.27
N GLN A 135 15.91 0.13 4.28
CA GLN A 135 14.50 -0.22 4.39
C GLN A 135 13.61 1.03 4.52
N MET A 136 14.01 2.00 5.35
CA MET A 136 13.31 3.28 5.49
C MET A 136 13.28 4.06 4.19
N LYS A 137 14.39 4.11 3.46
CA LYS A 137 14.44 4.73 2.13
C LYS A 137 13.47 4.06 1.17
N PHE A 138 13.43 2.73 1.12
CA PHE A 138 12.51 2.00 0.26
C PHE A 138 11.04 2.31 0.60
N GLN A 139 10.71 2.42 1.88
CA GLN A 139 9.35 2.67 2.37
C GLN A 139 8.90 4.14 2.28
N THR A 140 9.82 5.10 2.27
CA THR A 140 9.46 6.54 2.32
C THR A 140 9.74 7.28 1.02
N HIS A 141 10.59 6.73 0.14
CA HIS A 141 10.98 7.45 -1.07
C HIS A 141 9.81 7.55 -2.07
N PRO A 142 9.39 8.76 -2.47
CA PRO A 142 8.14 8.97 -3.21
C PRO A 142 8.13 8.29 -4.58
N LYS A 143 9.29 8.22 -5.27
CA LYS A 143 9.39 7.52 -6.56
C LYS A 143 9.22 6.01 -6.42
N ILE A 144 9.68 5.42 -5.31
CA ILE A 144 9.58 3.98 -5.06
C ILE A 144 8.14 3.64 -4.72
N LEU A 145 7.53 4.41 -3.81
CA LEU A 145 6.11 4.26 -3.46
C LEU A 145 5.19 4.37 -4.67
N ARG A 146 5.41 5.36 -5.54
CA ARG A 146 4.64 5.50 -6.78
C ARG A 146 4.83 4.30 -7.72
N ALA A 147 6.06 3.80 -7.86
CA ALA A 147 6.33 2.63 -8.69
C ALA A 147 5.65 1.36 -8.14
N VAL A 148 5.71 1.14 -6.82
CA VAL A 148 5.03 0.04 -6.12
C VAL A 148 3.53 0.13 -6.33
N HIS A 149 2.93 1.31 -6.16
CA HIS A 149 1.50 1.54 -6.35
C HIS A 149 1.05 1.20 -7.78
N LEU A 150 1.76 1.74 -8.78
CA LEU A 150 1.48 1.46 -10.20
C LEU A 150 1.62 -0.03 -10.52
N TYR A 151 2.66 -0.67 -10.00
CA TYR A 151 2.88 -2.11 -10.18
C TYR A 151 1.71 -2.91 -9.59
N LYS A 152 1.34 -2.67 -8.33
CA LYS A 152 0.23 -3.37 -7.67
C LYS A 152 -1.08 -3.17 -8.44
N ASN A 153 -1.36 -1.96 -8.90
CA ASN A 153 -2.57 -1.66 -9.67
C ASN A 153 -2.59 -2.39 -11.02
N ILE A 154 -1.46 -2.48 -11.73
CA ILE A 154 -1.40 -3.25 -12.98
C ILE A 154 -1.60 -4.74 -12.71
N MET A 155 -0.88 -5.30 -11.73
CA MET A 155 -0.96 -6.73 -11.43
C MET A 155 -2.37 -7.15 -10.98
N ARG A 156 -3.07 -6.31 -10.20
CA ARG A 156 -4.48 -6.52 -9.82
C ARG A 156 -5.43 -6.58 -11.01
N ARG A 157 -5.15 -5.84 -12.10
CA ARG A 157 -5.96 -5.88 -13.32
C ARG A 157 -5.67 -7.11 -14.16
N ILE A 158 -4.44 -7.61 -14.11
CA ILE A 158 -4.00 -8.76 -14.89
C ILE A 158 -4.63 -10.04 -14.31
N ASP A 159 -4.59 -10.19 -12.98
CA ASP A 159 -5.18 -11.31 -12.26
C ASP A 159 -5.86 -10.82 -10.96
N PRO A 160 -7.14 -10.44 -11.03
CA PRO A 160 -7.89 -10.00 -9.86
C PRO A 160 -8.16 -11.12 -8.84
N ALA A 161 -8.07 -12.39 -9.24
CA ALA A 161 -8.41 -13.53 -8.41
C ALA A 161 -7.24 -13.97 -7.52
N ASP A 162 -6.00 -13.69 -7.92
CA ASP A 162 -4.81 -13.96 -7.11
C ASP A 162 -4.48 -12.79 -6.17
N PRO A 163 -4.73 -12.92 -4.85
CA PRO A 163 -4.42 -11.84 -3.93
C PRO A 163 -2.91 -11.63 -3.73
N THR A 164 -2.09 -12.63 -4.04
CA THR A 164 -0.64 -12.66 -3.78
C THR A 164 0.17 -12.00 -4.88
N ILE A 165 -0.42 -11.76 -6.06
CA ILE A 165 0.25 -11.17 -7.23
C ILE A 165 0.83 -9.77 -6.97
N THR A 166 0.33 -9.10 -5.93
CA THR A 166 0.78 -7.77 -5.49
C THR A 166 1.81 -7.78 -4.37
N ASN A 167 2.21 -8.95 -3.87
CA ASN A 167 3.18 -9.09 -2.80
C ASN A 167 4.59 -8.73 -3.32
N ILE A 168 4.97 -7.47 -3.10
CA ILE A 168 6.27 -6.96 -3.52
C ILE A 168 7.43 -7.62 -2.78
N GLU A 169 7.22 -8.19 -1.59
CA GLU A 169 8.29 -8.86 -0.83
C GLU A 169 8.81 -10.11 -1.55
N LEU A 170 7.99 -10.72 -2.42
CA LEU A 170 8.44 -11.81 -3.31
C LEU A 170 9.44 -11.35 -4.38
N LEU A 171 9.61 -10.03 -4.56
CA LEU A 171 10.59 -9.46 -5.49
C LEU A 171 11.97 -9.27 -4.84
N ARG A 172 12.09 -9.53 -3.53
CA ARG A 172 13.33 -9.45 -2.77
C ARG A 172 14.21 -10.65 -3.10
N ARG A 173 15.44 -10.38 -3.58
CA ARG A 173 16.46 -11.40 -3.87
C ARG A 173 17.35 -11.64 -2.65
#